data_AF-A0A6I1K713-F1
#
_entry.id   AF-A0A6I1K713-F1
#
_cell.length_a   1.000
_cell.length_b   1.000
_cell.length_c   1.000
_cell.angle_alpha   90.00
_cell.angle_beta   90.00
_cell.angle_gamma   90.00
#
_symmetry.space_group_name_H-M   'P 1'
#
loop_
_entity.id
_entity.type
_entity.pdbx_description
1 polymer ?
#
loop_
_entity_poly.entity_id
_entity_poly.type
_entity_poly.pdbx_seq_one_letter_code
_entity_poly.pdbx_strand_id
1 'polypeptide(L)'
;MAGRLPLDRPPRRAYDCAMLNTAFRCGLGIALTVLICASASAAPAKPPTIVLVSGEFEYKSAETLPVLRKQLEAKLGAKCVYLARPADPKAQTIAGLEALDTADLAIIFIRRMTLPEEQLAHFKKFAASGKPSIGLRTASHAFENWKEWDRDVLGGNYQNHHNNKLATTVRVVPEAAGHPILKGVAKEFASPGSLYRNSPLPSGSKVLLMGSVEGKPAEPVAWTHDYQGTPVFYTSLGHPEEFGTEAFDRLLLNAVQWALAQPVRKTEAAGAAEPVGFRRVGVADFDKLWREKRYTVLDVRTADEFKDGHIPGAVNLDVLDDSFEKKVAALDKSKTYLVHCAAGRRSATAAAEMKKLGFKSVVDLAPGFNGWKAAGKPVEK
;
A
#
# COMPACT_ATOMS: atom_id res chain seq x y z
N MET A 1 54.09 27.67 29.57
CA MET A 1 54.96 28.81 29.22
C MET A 1 56.03 28.32 28.24
N ALA A 2 56.40 29.21 27.32
CA ALA A 2 57.34 29.07 26.18
C ALA A 2 58.58 28.19 26.43
N GLY A 3 59.20 27.50 25.46
CA GLY A 3 59.28 27.70 24.02
C GLY A 3 60.72 28.09 23.60
N ARG A 4 61.23 27.44 22.54
CA ARG A 4 62.37 27.78 21.63
C ARG A 4 63.54 26.78 21.64
N LEU A 5 63.93 26.33 20.44
CA LEU A 5 65.11 26.81 19.68
C LEU A 5 65.25 26.01 18.34
N PRO A 6 66.06 26.48 17.36
CA PRO A 6 65.81 26.32 15.92
C PRO A 6 66.98 25.67 15.12
N LEU A 7 66.72 25.49 13.81
CA LEU A 7 67.62 25.53 12.63
C LEU A 7 68.96 24.78 12.63
N ASP A 8 69.15 23.91 11.63
CA ASP A 8 70.36 24.00 10.78
C ASP A 8 70.22 23.22 9.44
N ARG A 9 70.80 23.78 8.37
CA ARG A 9 71.06 23.12 7.06
C ARG A 9 72.58 23.04 6.87
N PRO A 10 73.10 22.03 6.16
CA PRO A 10 74.41 22.13 5.52
C PRO A 10 74.35 22.15 3.97
N PRO A 11 75.47 22.46 3.28
CA PRO A 11 75.47 23.11 1.97
C PRO A 11 75.99 22.27 0.79
N ARG A 12 75.88 22.92 -0.39
CA ARG A 12 76.34 22.66 -1.76
C ARG A 12 77.64 21.86 -1.96
N ARG A 13 77.69 21.08 -3.06
CA ARG A 13 78.83 21.01 -3.99
C ARG A 13 78.37 20.68 -5.42
N ALA A 14 79.16 21.10 -6.39
CA ALA A 14 78.83 21.33 -7.79
C ALA A 14 79.87 20.69 -8.73
N TYR A 15 79.56 20.72 -10.04
CA TYR A 15 80.41 20.53 -11.23
C TYR A 15 80.82 19.06 -11.51
N ASP A 16 80.91 18.54 -12.73
CA ASP A 16 80.78 19.07 -14.10
C ASP A 16 80.74 17.86 -15.09
N CYS A 17 80.78 18.17 -16.40
CA CYS A 17 81.25 17.35 -17.54
C CYS A 17 80.20 16.70 -18.48
N ALA A 18 79.81 17.51 -19.47
CA ALA A 18 80.12 17.35 -20.90
C ALA A 18 79.82 16.02 -21.64
N MET A 19 78.98 16.18 -22.69
CA MET A 19 79.15 15.66 -24.07
C MET A 19 78.97 14.14 -24.31
N LEU A 20 78.43 13.62 -25.41
CA LEU A 20 77.76 14.11 -26.62
C LEU A 20 77.06 12.89 -27.26
N ASN A 21 76.08 13.12 -28.13
CA ASN A 21 75.67 12.26 -29.27
C ASN A 21 75.06 10.88 -28.98
N THR A 22 73.78 10.67 -29.29
CA THR A 22 73.28 10.40 -30.66
C THR A 22 71.77 10.16 -30.60
N ALA A 23 71.07 10.62 -31.63
CA ALA A 23 69.62 10.68 -31.79
C ALA A 23 68.84 9.37 -31.58
N PHE A 24 67.66 9.47 -30.96
CA PHE A 24 66.44 8.82 -31.46
C PHE A 24 65.22 9.63 -31.04
N ARG A 25 64.40 10.00 -32.03
CA ARG A 25 63.18 10.81 -31.89
C ARG A 25 62.12 9.97 -31.17
N CYS A 26 61.67 10.41 -29.99
CA CYS A 26 60.41 9.97 -29.42
C CYS A 26 59.52 11.22 -29.30
N GLY A 27 58.57 11.36 -30.23
CA GLY A 27 57.57 12.41 -30.17
C GLY A 27 56.68 12.20 -28.95
N LEU A 28 56.70 13.16 -28.02
CA LEU A 28 55.78 13.20 -26.90
C LEU A 28 54.41 13.67 -27.43
N GLY A 29 53.63 12.74 -27.98
CA GLY A 29 52.21 12.94 -28.23
C GLY A 29 51.47 12.90 -26.90
N ILE A 30 51.28 14.06 -26.26
CA ILE A 30 50.32 14.19 -25.17
C ILE A 30 48.93 14.08 -25.81
N ALA A 31 48.38 12.86 -25.83
CA ALA A 31 46.98 12.66 -26.14
C ALA A 31 46.16 13.24 -24.99
N LEU A 32 45.72 14.48 -25.14
CA LEU A 32 44.67 15.08 -24.33
C LEU A 32 43.37 14.36 -24.69
N THR A 33 43.08 13.26 -24.02
CA THR A 33 41.79 12.58 -24.13
C THR A 33 40.75 13.47 -23.43
N VAL A 34 40.18 14.41 -24.18
CA VAL A 34 38.97 15.11 -23.77
C VAL A 34 37.88 14.03 -23.71
N LEU A 35 37.60 13.54 -22.50
CA LEU A 35 36.45 12.70 -22.24
C LEU A 35 35.23 13.61 -22.40
N ILE A 36 34.73 13.74 -23.63
CA ILE A 36 33.42 14.31 -23.89
C ILE A 36 32.44 13.31 -23.28
N CYS A 37 32.07 13.52 -22.02
CA CYS A 37 30.84 12.97 -21.47
C CYS A 37 29.71 13.56 -22.32
N ALA A 38 29.36 12.87 -23.39
CA ALA A 38 28.08 13.05 -24.03
C ALA A 38 27.05 12.73 -22.94
N SER A 39 26.51 13.77 -22.31
CA SER A 39 25.28 13.66 -21.55
C SER A 39 24.24 13.16 -22.55
N ALA A 40 24.00 11.85 -22.53
CA ALA A 40 22.82 11.31 -23.15
C ALA A 40 21.64 12.03 -22.49
N SER A 41 21.10 13.01 -23.20
CA SER A 41 19.82 13.62 -22.84
C SER A 41 18.83 12.47 -22.82
N ALA A 42 18.49 12.01 -21.62
CA ALA A 42 17.47 11.00 -21.45
C ALA A 42 16.24 11.51 -22.18
N ALA A 43 15.71 10.70 -23.11
CA ALA A 43 14.46 11.03 -23.76
C ALA A 43 13.44 11.43 -22.69
N PRO A 44 12.68 12.52 -22.88
CA PRO A 44 11.76 13.01 -21.86
C PRO A 44 10.85 11.85 -21.45
N ALA A 45 10.84 11.54 -20.15
CA ALA A 45 10.02 10.45 -19.62
C ALA A 45 8.57 10.70 -20.03
N LYS A 46 7.91 9.68 -20.58
CA LYS A 46 6.50 9.78 -20.97
C LYS A 46 5.68 10.27 -19.77
N PRO A 47 4.77 11.25 -19.95
CA PRO A 47 3.92 11.71 -18.88
C PRO A 47 3.16 10.57 -18.20
N PRO A 48 3.10 10.53 -16.85
CA PRO A 48 2.39 9.49 -16.13
C PRO A 48 0.88 9.61 -16.39
N THR A 49 0.20 8.47 -16.51
CA THR A 49 -1.26 8.43 -16.59
C THR A 49 -1.87 8.29 -15.20
N ILE A 50 -2.64 9.28 -14.75
CA ILE A 50 -3.29 9.29 -13.43
C ILE A 50 -4.80 9.15 -13.61
N VAL A 51 -5.40 8.12 -13.02
CA VAL A 51 -6.86 7.96 -12.99
C VAL A 51 -7.40 8.51 -11.68
N LEU A 52 -8.30 9.49 -11.75
CA LEU A 52 -9.00 10.06 -10.61
C LEU A 52 -10.44 9.56 -10.61
N VAL A 53 -10.87 8.88 -9.54
CA VAL A 53 -12.20 8.28 -9.43
C VAL A 53 -13.03 8.96 -8.35
N SER A 54 -14.04 9.70 -8.78
CA SER A 54 -15.06 10.35 -7.96
C SER A 54 -16.26 9.42 -7.80
N GLY A 55 -16.52 8.92 -6.59
CA GLY A 55 -17.64 8.00 -6.29
C GLY A 55 -18.48 8.42 -5.09
N GLU A 56 -18.35 9.66 -4.62
CA GLU A 56 -19.01 10.13 -3.42
C GLU A 56 -19.59 11.55 -3.58
N PHE A 57 -20.65 11.84 -2.83
CA PHE A 57 -21.39 13.11 -2.91
C PHE A 57 -21.26 13.97 -1.63
N GLU A 58 -20.85 13.39 -0.51
CA GLU A 58 -20.85 14.05 0.81
C GLU A 58 -19.77 15.13 0.89
N TYR A 59 -18.60 14.85 0.31
CA TYR A 59 -17.43 15.71 0.25
C TYR A 59 -17.16 16.21 -1.18
N LYS A 60 -18.20 16.15 -2.03
CA LYS A 60 -18.23 16.76 -3.35
C LYS A 60 -17.00 16.41 -4.20
N SER A 61 -16.62 15.14 -4.23
CA SER A 61 -15.49 14.63 -5.03
C SER A 61 -15.59 15.02 -6.50
N ALA A 62 -16.81 15.17 -7.02
CA ALA A 62 -17.05 15.62 -8.39
C ALA A 62 -16.70 17.10 -8.64
N GLU A 63 -16.60 17.92 -7.59
CA GLU A 63 -16.16 19.32 -7.64
C GLU A 63 -14.66 19.43 -7.33
N THR A 64 -14.16 18.64 -6.37
CA THR A 64 -12.79 18.76 -5.84
C THR A 64 -11.74 18.03 -6.68
N LEU A 65 -12.03 16.83 -7.20
CA LEU A 65 -11.08 16.09 -8.03
C LEU A 65 -10.74 16.80 -9.36
N PRO A 66 -11.66 17.50 -10.05
CA PRO A 66 -11.30 18.33 -11.20
C PRO A 66 -10.30 19.46 -10.88
N VAL A 67 -10.33 20.03 -9.66
CA VAL A 67 -9.34 21.02 -9.22
C VAL A 67 -7.98 20.37 -9.08
N LEU A 68 -7.89 19.25 -8.37
CA LEU A 68 -6.66 18.47 -8.23
C LEU A 68 -6.11 18.04 -9.59
N ARG A 69 -6.98 17.54 -10.50
CA ARG A 69 -6.62 17.19 -11.87
C ARG A 69 -5.89 18.32 -12.58
N LYS A 70 -6.43 19.54 -12.56
CA LYS A 70 -5.80 20.71 -13.21
C LYS A 70 -4.41 20.99 -12.63
N GLN A 71 -4.23 20.82 -11.32
CA GLN A 71 -2.94 20.98 -10.67
C GLN A 71 -1.94 19.90 -11.10
N LEU A 72 -2.37 18.64 -11.19
CA LEU A 72 -1.53 17.53 -11.64
C LEU A 72 -1.09 17.70 -13.11
N GLU A 73 -2.02 18.08 -13.99
CA GLU A 73 -1.73 18.38 -15.39
C GLU A 73 -0.75 19.56 -15.49
N ALA A 74 -1.00 20.66 -14.77
CA ALA A 74 -0.18 21.88 -14.86
C ALA A 74 1.21 21.73 -14.21
N LYS A 75 1.31 21.05 -13.06
CA LYS A 75 2.57 21.00 -12.28
C LYS A 75 3.42 19.78 -12.57
N LEU A 76 2.81 18.66 -12.98
CA LEU A 76 3.50 17.40 -13.23
C LEU A 76 3.49 17.01 -14.72
N GLY A 77 2.74 17.73 -15.57
CA GLY A 77 2.54 17.36 -16.96
C GLY A 77 1.76 16.06 -17.13
N ALA A 78 1.12 15.54 -16.07
CA ALA A 78 0.48 14.23 -16.06
C ALA A 78 -0.70 14.15 -17.03
N LYS A 79 -0.92 12.98 -17.63
CA LYS A 79 -2.14 12.68 -18.37
C LYS A 79 -3.22 12.21 -17.39
N CYS A 80 -4.20 13.06 -17.10
CA CYS A 80 -5.26 12.70 -16.15
C CYS A 80 -6.51 12.16 -16.85
N VAL A 81 -7.03 11.04 -16.35
CA VAL A 81 -8.35 10.48 -16.70
C VAL A 81 -9.26 10.66 -15.48
N TYR A 82 -10.38 11.35 -15.67
CA TYR A 82 -11.35 11.59 -14.61
C TYR A 82 -12.59 10.72 -14.83
N LEU A 83 -12.93 9.93 -13.82
CA LEU A 83 -14.09 9.04 -13.82
C LEU A 83 -15.02 9.46 -12.69
N ALA A 84 -16.31 9.50 -12.97
CA ALA A 84 -17.31 9.92 -12.00
C ALA A 84 -18.49 8.94 -11.94
N ARG A 85 -18.93 8.66 -10.72
CA ARG A 85 -20.25 8.11 -10.47
C ARG A 85 -21.31 9.03 -11.08
N PRO A 86 -22.34 8.50 -11.77
CA PRO A 86 -23.45 9.30 -12.28
C PRO A 86 -24.09 10.16 -11.18
N ALA A 87 -24.74 11.25 -11.57
CA ALA A 87 -25.50 12.13 -10.66
C ALA A 87 -26.81 11.49 -10.13
N ASP A 88 -26.76 10.18 -9.84
CA ASP A 88 -27.78 9.42 -9.15
C ASP A 88 -27.15 8.80 -7.88
N PRO A 89 -27.57 9.24 -6.68
CA PRO A 89 -27.11 8.69 -5.40
C PRO A 89 -27.34 7.20 -5.20
N LYS A 90 -28.18 6.56 -6.04
CA LYS A 90 -28.41 5.11 -6.02
C LYS A 90 -27.52 4.36 -7.00
N ALA A 91 -26.97 5.01 -8.03
CA ALA A 91 -26.14 4.38 -9.04
C ALA A 91 -24.97 3.66 -8.40
N GLN A 92 -24.81 2.36 -8.66
CA GLN A 92 -23.71 1.56 -8.13
C GLN A 92 -22.63 1.32 -9.20
N THR A 93 -22.54 2.19 -10.19
CA THR A 93 -21.60 2.04 -11.31
C THR A 93 -20.80 3.31 -11.53
N ILE A 94 -19.62 3.14 -12.11
CA ILE A 94 -18.76 4.21 -12.63
C ILE A 94 -18.33 3.79 -14.03
N ALA A 95 -18.60 4.62 -15.03
CA ALA A 95 -18.18 4.34 -16.40
C ALA A 95 -16.67 4.60 -16.59
N GLY A 96 -16.03 3.85 -17.49
CA GLY A 96 -14.62 4.08 -17.87
C GLY A 96 -13.57 3.45 -16.95
N LEU A 97 -13.96 2.54 -16.06
CA LEU A 97 -13.04 1.91 -15.10
C LEU A 97 -11.94 1.06 -15.74
N GLU A 98 -12.09 0.66 -17.00
CA GLU A 98 -11.04 0.05 -17.80
C GLU A 98 -9.79 0.94 -17.96
N ALA A 99 -9.91 2.26 -17.74
CA ALA A 99 -8.77 3.15 -17.69
C ALA A 99 -7.75 2.80 -16.59
N LEU A 100 -8.21 2.15 -15.50
CA LEU A 100 -7.32 1.68 -14.43
C LEU A 100 -6.30 0.65 -14.95
N ASP A 101 -6.64 -0.14 -15.97
CA ASP A 101 -5.77 -1.18 -16.50
C ASP A 101 -4.48 -0.65 -17.14
N THR A 102 -4.45 0.65 -17.47
CA THR A 102 -3.30 1.32 -18.10
C THR A 102 -2.76 2.49 -17.28
N ALA A 103 -3.28 2.69 -16.07
CA ALA A 103 -2.89 3.78 -15.20
C ALA A 103 -1.51 3.55 -14.57
N ASP A 104 -0.77 4.63 -14.36
CA ASP A 104 0.45 4.63 -13.57
C ASP A 104 0.17 4.91 -12.08
N LEU A 105 -0.95 5.58 -11.78
CA LEU A 105 -1.42 5.86 -10.42
C LEU A 105 -2.95 6.01 -10.42
N ALA A 106 -3.61 5.55 -9.36
CA ALA A 106 -5.04 5.80 -9.13
C ALA A 106 -5.27 6.66 -7.87
N ILE A 107 -6.11 7.69 -7.99
CA ILE A 107 -6.63 8.49 -6.88
C ILE A 107 -8.09 8.11 -6.67
N ILE A 108 -8.42 7.62 -5.49
CA ILE A 108 -9.72 7.03 -5.18
C ILE A 108 -10.41 7.90 -4.13
N PHE A 109 -11.59 8.42 -4.49
CA PHE A 109 -12.46 9.17 -3.59
C PHE A 109 -13.90 8.66 -3.77
N ILE A 110 -14.16 7.49 -3.20
CA ILE A 110 -15.40 6.73 -3.34
C ILE A 110 -15.98 6.48 -1.94
N ARG A 111 -17.31 6.39 -1.83
CA ARG A 111 -17.99 6.10 -0.56
C ARG A 111 -19.10 5.07 -0.74
N ARG A 112 -19.00 3.97 0.00
CA ARG A 112 -20.05 2.95 0.22
C ARG A 112 -20.76 2.51 -1.06
N MET A 113 -19.99 2.26 -2.11
CA MET A 113 -20.51 1.69 -3.36
C MET A 113 -20.46 0.16 -3.29
N THR A 114 -21.50 -0.49 -3.79
CA THR A 114 -21.54 -1.93 -4.07
C THR A 114 -21.39 -2.10 -5.57
N LEU A 115 -20.16 -1.92 -6.07
CA LEU A 115 -19.89 -2.00 -7.52
C LEU A 115 -20.23 -3.39 -8.07
N PRO A 116 -20.74 -3.52 -9.31
CA PRO A 116 -20.77 -4.80 -10.01
C PRO A 116 -19.40 -5.50 -10.00
N GLU A 117 -19.39 -6.83 -10.02
CA GLU A 117 -18.15 -7.60 -9.87
C GLU A 117 -17.12 -7.26 -10.96
N GLU A 118 -17.57 -7.04 -12.19
CA GLU A 118 -16.72 -6.64 -13.32
C GLU A 118 -16.06 -5.27 -13.11
N GLN A 119 -16.78 -4.33 -12.48
CA GLN A 119 -16.26 -3.00 -12.16
C GLN A 119 -15.30 -3.05 -10.97
N LEU A 120 -15.66 -3.81 -9.94
CA LEU A 120 -14.78 -4.04 -8.78
C LEU A 120 -13.48 -4.75 -9.18
N ALA A 121 -13.53 -5.63 -10.20
CA ALA A 121 -12.37 -6.34 -10.71
C ALA A 121 -11.27 -5.41 -11.22
N HIS A 122 -11.61 -4.26 -11.82
CA HIS A 122 -10.60 -3.27 -12.23
C HIS A 122 -9.83 -2.70 -11.05
N PHE A 123 -10.49 -2.40 -9.92
CA PHE A 123 -9.81 -1.96 -8.71
C PHE A 123 -8.92 -3.04 -8.10
N LYS A 124 -9.41 -4.29 -8.05
CA LYS A 124 -8.62 -5.43 -7.54
C LYS A 124 -7.39 -5.69 -8.42
N LYS A 125 -7.56 -5.67 -9.74
CA LYS A 125 -6.48 -5.81 -10.72
C LYS A 125 -5.47 -4.68 -10.58
N PHE A 126 -5.92 -3.44 -10.45
CA PHE A 126 -5.04 -2.29 -10.25
C PHE A 126 -4.26 -2.40 -8.94
N ALA A 127 -4.91 -2.73 -7.83
CA ALA A 127 -4.24 -2.93 -6.54
C ALA A 127 -3.15 -4.02 -6.60
N ALA A 128 -3.35 -5.07 -7.40
CA ALA A 128 -2.38 -6.16 -7.60
C ALA A 128 -1.31 -5.86 -8.69
N SER A 129 -1.39 -4.71 -9.38
CA SER A 129 -0.56 -4.43 -10.56
C SER A 129 0.86 -3.95 -10.27
N GLY A 130 1.19 -3.67 -9.02
CA GLY A 130 2.45 -2.99 -8.66
C GLY A 130 2.40 -1.48 -8.84
N LYS A 131 1.24 -0.90 -9.20
CA LYS A 131 1.04 0.54 -9.41
C LYS A 131 0.45 1.21 -8.16
N PRO A 132 0.96 2.40 -7.78
CA PRO A 132 0.53 3.10 -6.58
C PRO A 132 -0.95 3.51 -6.58
N SER A 133 -1.54 3.53 -5.39
CA SER A 133 -2.84 4.13 -5.14
C SER A 133 -2.79 5.22 -4.07
N ILE A 134 -3.69 6.19 -4.21
CA ILE A 134 -3.94 7.24 -3.22
C ILE A 134 -5.41 7.18 -2.83
N GLY A 135 -5.70 6.94 -1.55
CA GLY A 135 -7.05 6.99 -0.99
C GLY A 135 -7.32 8.33 -0.29
N LEU A 136 -8.44 8.96 -0.61
CA LEU A 136 -8.86 10.23 -0.01
C LEU A 136 -10.13 10.05 0.82
N ARG A 137 -10.13 10.60 2.04
CA ARG A 137 -11.31 10.76 2.91
C ARG A 137 -12.10 9.45 3.02
N THR A 138 -13.23 9.36 2.33
CA THR A 138 -14.17 8.23 2.39
C THR A 138 -13.66 6.95 1.72
N ALA A 139 -12.49 7.00 1.05
CA ALA A 139 -11.88 5.84 0.41
C ALA A 139 -11.64 4.66 1.37
N SER A 140 -11.49 4.91 2.68
CA SER A 140 -11.41 3.87 3.72
C SER A 140 -12.69 3.04 3.86
N HIS A 141 -13.79 3.50 3.28
CA HIS A 141 -15.06 2.77 3.22
C HIS A 141 -15.68 2.96 1.84
N ALA A 142 -14.84 2.84 0.80
CA ALA A 142 -15.22 2.96 -0.60
C ALA A 142 -16.20 1.86 -1.03
N PHE A 143 -15.93 0.60 -0.67
CA PHE A 143 -16.60 -0.57 -1.24
C PHE A 143 -17.33 -1.40 -0.17
N GLU A 144 -18.63 -1.56 -0.33
CA GLU A 144 -19.43 -2.43 0.57
C GLU A 144 -19.20 -3.92 0.30
N ASN A 145 -18.85 -4.28 -0.94
CA ASN A 145 -18.51 -5.64 -1.36
C ASN A 145 -17.00 -5.94 -1.41
N TRP A 146 -16.18 -5.08 -0.80
CA TRP A 146 -14.74 -5.33 -0.56
C TRP A 146 -14.24 -4.52 0.65
N LYS A 147 -14.70 -4.89 1.85
CA LYS A 147 -14.40 -4.14 3.08
C LYS A 147 -12.94 -4.28 3.51
N GLU A 148 -12.29 -5.36 3.11
CA GLU A 148 -10.86 -5.59 3.32
C GLU A 148 -9.98 -4.54 2.64
N TRP A 149 -10.49 -3.81 1.64
CA TRP A 149 -9.81 -2.70 0.97
C TRP A 149 -9.12 -1.73 1.94
N ASP A 150 -9.81 -1.34 3.01
CA ASP A 150 -9.28 -0.38 3.99
C ASP A 150 -8.04 -0.94 4.69
N ARG A 151 -8.20 -2.09 5.34
CA ARG A 151 -7.13 -2.69 6.14
C ARG A 151 -6.00 -3.21 5.27
N ASP A 152 -6.33 -3.91 4.19
CA ASP A 152 -5.35 -4.67 3.43
C ASP A 152 -4.66 -3.78 2.39
N VAL A 153 -5.39 -2.92 1.66
CA VAL A 153 -4.79 -2.08 0.60
C VAL A 153 -4.37 -0.72 1.14
N LEU A 154 -5.26 -0.01 1.82
CA LEU A 154 -4.95 1.33 2.34
C LEU A 154 -4.11 1.29 3.62
N GLY A 155 -4.04 0.15 4.31
CA GLY A 155 -3.41 0.06 5.62
C GLY A 155 -4.17 0.85 6.70
N GLY A 156 -5.49 0.98 6.54
CA GLY A 156 -6.39 1.68 7.43
C GLY A 156 -7.05 0.79 8.48
N ASN A 157 -7.88 1.41 9.30
CA ASN A 157 -8.77 0.75 10.24
C ASN A 157 -9.90 1.71 10.64
N TYR A 158 -10.65 2.18 9.64
CA TYR A 158 -11.72 3.15 9.82
C TYR A 158 -12.85 2.59 10.68
N GLN A 159 -13.10 3.23 11.81
CA GLN A 159 -14.11 2.88 12.81
C GLN A 159 -15.08 4.04 13.05
N ASN A 160 -15.53 4.71 11.99
CA ASN A 160 -16.38 5.91 12.06
C ASN A 160 -15.60 7.17 12.48
N HIS A 161 -16.28 8.26 12.82
CA HIS A 161 -15.69 9.55 13.14
C HIS A 161 -16.19 10.14 14.47
N HIS A 162 -15.43 11.09 15.01
CA HIS A 162 -15.86 11.93 16.12
C HIS A 162 -16.91 12.96 15.68
N ASN A 163 -17.45 13.72 16.64
CA ASN A 163 -18.45 14.74 16.38
C ASN A 163 -17.97 15.75 15.32
N ASN A 164 -18.79 15.99 14.30
CA ASN A 164 -18.48 16.84 13.16
C ASN A 164 -18.47 18.35 13.47
N LYS A 165 -18.84 18.75 14.69
CA LYS A 165 -18.76 20.14 15.17
C LYS A 165 -17.43 20.49 15.84
N LEU A 166 -16.55 19.50 16.05
CA LEU A 166 -15.25 19.74 16.68
C LEU A 166 -14.22 20.15 15.63
N ALA A 167 -13.45 21.20 15.92
CA ALA A 167 -12.36 21.63 15.06
C ALA A 167 -11.18 20.65 15.14
N THR A 168 -10.79 20.07 14.01
CA THR A 168 -9.64 19.16 13.94
C THR A 168 -8.36 19.96 13.76
N THR A 169 -7.41 19.79 14.67
CA THR A 169 -6.02 20.27 14.48
C THR A 169 -5.17 19.12 13.96
N VAL A 170 -4.53 19.30 12.81
CA VAL A 170 -3.64 18.32 12.18
C VAL A 170 -2.19 18.69 12.48
N ARG A 171 -1.37 17.70 12.81
CA ARG A 171 0.05 17.85 13.16
C ARG A 171 0.91 16.82 12.46
N VAL A 172 2.09 17.24 12.02
CA VAL A 172 3.14 16.34 11.54
C VAL A 172 3.68 15.50 12.70
N VAL A 173 3.79 14.19 12.47
CA VAL A 173 4.47 13.27 13.39
C VAL A 173 5.98 13.58 13.35
N PRO A 174 6.64 13.86 14.50
CA PRO A 174 8.05 14.26 14.52
C PRO A 174 8.99 13.29 13.79
N GLU A 175 8.78 11.99 13.95
CA GLU A 175 9.56 10.92 13.33
C GLU A 175 9.39 10.87 11.80
N ALA A 176 8.28 11.42 11.29
CA ALA A 176 7.96 11.48 9.87
C ALA A 176 8.35 12.81 9.22
N ALA A 177 8.84 13.81 9.97
CA ALA A 177 9.05 15.17 9.46
C ALA A 177 9.98 15.26 8.23
N GLY A 178 10.88 14.29 8.05
CA GLY A 178 11.77 14.18 6.88
C GLY A 178 11.15 13.46 5.67
N HIS A 179 9.92 12.95 5.78
CA HIS A 179 9.28 12.19 4.71
C HIS A 179 8.99 13.08 3.49
N PRO A 180 9.26 12.63 2.25
CA PRO A 180 9.07 13.45 1.05
C PRO A 180 7.66 14.03 0.88
N ILE A 181 6.63 13.29 1.30
CA ILE A 181 5.23 13.73 1.29
C ILE A 181 5.01 15.02 2.12
N LEU A 182 5.77 15.19 3.20
CA LEU A 182 5.62 16.31 4.12
C LEU A 182 6.49 17.52 3.76
N LYS A 183 7.25 17.46 2.65
CA LYS A 183 8.13 18.55 2.23
C LYS A 183 7.35 19.84 1.97
N GLY A 184 7.57 20.84 2.83
CA GLY A 184 6.90 22.14 2.74
C GLY A 184 5.42 22.12 3.14
N VAL A 185 4.91 21.02 3.71
CA VAL A 185 3.61 21.00 4.38
C VAL A 185 3.78 21.65 5.76
N ALA A 186 2.82 22.48 6.17
CA ALA A 186 2.85 23.11 7.49
C ALA A 186 2.89 22.03 8.59
N LYS A 187 3.71 22.26 9.63
CA LYS A 187 3.83 21.33 10.77
C LYS A 187 2.53 21.15 11.54
N GLU A 188 1.66 22.15 11.48
CA GLU A 188 0.34 22.19 12.09
C GLU A 188 -0.60 23.01 11.23
N PHE A 189 -1.84 22.55 11.07
CA PHE A 189 -2.91 23.29 10.37
C PHE A 189 -4.30 22.81 10.82
N ALA A 190 -5.32 23.64 10.63
CA ALA A 190 -6.70 23.28 10.90
C ALA A 190 -7.32 22.48 9.74
N SER A 191 -8.17 21.52 10.07
CA SER A 191 -8.99 20.77 9.13
C SER A 191 -10.48 20.90 9.51
N PRO A 192 -11.35 21.31 8.56
CA PRO A 192 -12.79 21.38 8.77
C PRO A 192 -13.47 20.00 8.73
N GLY A 193 -12.76 18.95 8.30
CA GLY A 193 -13.29 17.60 8.26
C GLY A 193 -13.42 16.99 9.66
N SER A 194 -14.45 16.16 9.85
CA SER A 194 -14.58 15.34 11.07
C SER A 194 -13.38 14.41 11.23
N LEU A 195 -12.83 14.32 12.44
CA LEU A 195 -11.72 13.42 12.77
C LEU A 195 -12.18 11.96 12.74
N TYR A 196 -11.57 11.15 11.88
CA TYR A 196 -11.85 9.71 11.77
C TYR A 196 -11.16 8.93 12.89
N ARG A 197 -11.82 7.88 13.38
CA ARG A 197 -11.25 6.93 14.35
C ARG A 197 -10.55 5.83 13.58
N ASN A 198 -9.23 5.90 13.49
CA ASN A 198 -8.42 4.99 12.67
C ASN A 198 -7.50 4.10 13.53
N SER A 199 -7.34 4.40 14.80
CA SER A 199 -6.43 3.66 15.68
C SER A 199 -7.01 2.32 16.14
N PRO A 200 -6.18 1.26 16.26
CA PRO A 200 -4.80 1.17 15.78
C PRO A 200 -4.75 0.92 14.27
N LEU A 201 -3.70 1.41 13.60
CA LEU A 201 -3.41 1.01 12.21
C LEU A 201 -2.65 -0.34 12.19
N PRO A 202 -2.74 -1.11 11.09
CA PRO A 202 -1.87 -2.25 10.82
C PRO A 202 -0.38 -1.88 10.94
N SER A 203 0.46 -2.84 11.37
CA SER A 203 1.90 -2.61 11.60
C SER A 203 2.70 -2.18 10.36
N GLY A 204 2.18 -2.45 9.16
CA GLY A 204 2.77 -1.98 7.90
C GLY A 204 2.52 -0.50 7.59
N SER A 205 1.65 0.17 8.34
CA SER A 205 1.28 1.56 8.10
C SER A 205 2.19 2.53 8.87
N LYS A 206 2.76 3.50 8.15
CA LYS A 206 3.63 4.53 8.72
C LYS A 206 2.90 5.86 8.75
N VAL A 207 2.53 6.30 9.96
CA VAL A 207 1.80 7.54 10.18
C VAL A 207 2.68 8.76 9.84
N LEU A 208 2.10 9.69 9.09
CA LEU A 208 2.72 10.96 8.73
C LEU A 208 2.08 12.14 9.47
N LEU A 209 0.76 12.11 9.61
CA LEU A 209 -0.04 13.17 10.24
C LEU A 209 -0.98 12.60 11.29
N MET A 210 -1.08 13.28 12.43
CA MET A 210 -2.08 13.02 13.48
C MET A 210 -3.08 14.17 13.52
N GLY A 211 -4.36 13.85 13.73
CA GLY A 211 -5.42 14.80 14.00
C GLY A 211 -5.87 14.72 15.44
N SER A 212 -6.21 15.85 16.05
CA SER A 212 -6.75 15.92 17.40
C SER A 212 -7.96 16.84 17.45
N VAL A 213 -8.96 16.46 18.24
CA VAL A 213 -10.11 17.30 18.60
C VAL A 213 -10.23 17.35 20.12
N GLU A 214 -10.91 18.37 20.63
CA GLU A 214 -11.07 18.58 22.07
C GLU A 214 -11.70 17.36 22.77
N GLY A 215 -11.08 16.92 23.88
CA GLY A 215 -11.60 15.86 24.74
C GLY A 215 -11.62 14.46 24.10
N LYS A 216 -10.88 14.24 22.99
CA LYS A 216 -10.75 12.92 22.35
C LYS A 216 -9.27 12.55 22.13
N PRO A 217 -8.96 11.24 22.07
CA PRO A 217 -7.64 10.79 21.63
C PRO A 217 -7.29 11.33 20.24
N ALA A 218 -6.00 11.56 20.00
CA ALA A 218 -5.52 11.86 18.66
C ALA A 218 -5.59 10.63 17.76
N GLU A 219 -5.85 10.83 16.48
CA GLU A 219 -6.05 9.77 15.49
C GLU A 219 -5.16 10.00 14.26
N PRO A 220 -4.62 8.95 13.63
CA PRO A 220 -3.91 9.07 12.35
C PRO A 220 -4.82 9.66 11.29
N VAL A 221 -4.37 10.70 10.60
CA VAL A 221 -5.11 11.33 9.49
C VAL A 221 -4.40 11.23 8.16
N ALA A 222 -3.11 10.88 8.13
CA ALA A 222 -2.43 10.49 6.90
C ALA A 222 -1.30 9.51 7.18
N TRP A 223 -1.14 8.51 6.33
CA TRP A 223 -0.10 7.49 6.44
C TRP A 223 0.28 6.92 5.08
N THR A 224 1.42 6.24 5.06
CA THR A 224 1.82 5.38 3.94
C THR A 224 1.65 3.92 4.34
N HIS A 225 1.41 3.06 3.36
CA HIS A 225 1.33 1.62 3.51
C HIS A 225 2.06 0.93 2.35
N ASP A 226 2.42 -0.33 2.55
CA ASP A 226 2.96 -1.20 1.51
C ASP A 226 1.98 -2.34 1.25
N TYR A 227 1.37 -2.33 0.07
CA TYR A 227 0.51 -3.43 -0.37
C TYR A 227 1.26 -4.27 -1.39
N GLN A 228 1.76 -5.44 -0.97
CA GLN A 228 2.49 -6.38 -1.83
C GLN A 228 3.72 -5.75 -2.53
N GLY A 229 4.47 -4.90 -1.82
CA GLY A 229 5.60 -4.16 -2.37
C GLY A 229 5.21 -2.90 -3.14
N THR A 230 3.93 -2.54 -3.15
CA THR A 230 3.39 -1.35 -3.83
C THR A 230 3.14 -0.23 -2.83
N PRO A 231 3.68 0.97 -3.05
CA PRO A 231 3.42 2.11 -2.18
C PRO A 231 1.95 2.55 -2.28
N VAL A 232 1.33 2.74 -1.11
CA VAL A 232 0.00 3.31 -0.97
C VAL A 232 0.10 4.52 -0.04
N PHE A 233 -0.61 5.59 -0.38
CA PHE A 233 -0.82 6.72 0.52
C PHE A 233 -2.30 6.86 0.80
N TYR A 234 -2.66 7.04 2.07
CA TYR A 234 -4.03 7.37 2.46
C TYR A 234 -4.03 8.61 3.33
N THR A 235 -5.06 9.44 3.15
CA THR A 235 -5.38 10.51 4.07
C THR A 235 -6.88 10.55 4.35
N SER A 236 -7.26 10.67 5.62
CA SER A 236 -8.65 10.95 6.01
C SER A 236 -9.00 12.43 5.84
N LEU A 237 -8.07 13.27 5.39
CA LEU A 237 -8.37 14.62 4.91
C LEU A 237 -9.00 14.56 3.51
N GLY A 238 -9.55 15.66 3.03
CA GLY A 238 -10.29 15.76 1.78
C GLY A 238 -11.70 16.35 1.94
N HIS A 239 -11.93 17.16 2.97
CA HIS A 239 -13.10 18.03 3.01
C HIS A 239 -13.01 19.07 1.88
N PRO A 240 -14.13 19.48 1.25
CA PRO A 240 -14.10 20.44 0.13
C PRO A 240 -13.26 21.70 0.39
N GLU A 241 -13.37 22.24 1.60
CA GLU A 241 -12.67 23.46 2.04
C GLU A 241 -11.15 23.28 2.21
N GLU A 242 -10.62 22.05 2.22
CA GLU A 242 -9.18 21.80 2.27
C GLU A 242 -8.53 21.91 0.89
N PHE A 243 -9.28 21.63 -0.19
CA PHE A 243 -8.77 21.77 -1.54
C PHE A 243 -8.52 23.25 -1.87
N GLY A 244 -7.33 23.55 -2.41
CA GLY A 244 -6.88 24.93 -2.63
C GLY A 244 -6.11 25.53 -1.45
N THR A 245 -6.07 24.86 -0.29
CA THR A 245 -5.18 25.27 0.79
C THR A 245 -3.75 24.84 0.51
N GLU A 246 -2.77 25.66 0.87
CA GLU A 246 -1.35 25.37 0.59
C GLU A 246 -0.91 24.03 1.24
N ALA A 247 -1.34 23.76 2.48
CA ALA A 247 -0.96 22.56 3.19
C ALA A 247 -1.48 21.29 2.50
N PHE A 248 -2.77 21.26 2.14
CA PHE A 248 -3.39 20.08 1.56
C PHE A 248 -2.99 19.86 0.10
N ASP A 249 -2.93 20.93 -0.70
CA ASP A 249 -2.50 20.82 -2.10
C ASP A 249 -1.04 20.34 -2.19
N ARG A 250 -0.15 20.85 -1.34
CA ARG A 250 1.25 20.35 -1.26
C ARG A 250 1.29 18.90 -0.82
N LEU A 251 0.49 18.51 0.19
CA LEU A 251 0.43 17.12 0.66
C LEU A 251 0.07 16.16 -0.49
N LEU A 252 -0.97 16.49 -1.27
CA LEU A 252 -1.42 15.63 -2.38
C LEU A 252 -0.42 15.61 -3.54
N LEU A 253 0.13 16.76 -3.93
CA LEU A 253 1.15 16.83 -4.99
C LEU A 253 2.40 16.05 -4.61
N ASN A 254 2.87 16.19 -3.37
CA ASN A 254 4.02 15.45 -2.89
C ASN A 254 3.72 13.94 -2.78
N ALA A 255 2.50 13.56 -2.38
CA ALA A 255 2.08 12.16 -2.34
C ALA A 255 2.10 11.52 -3.74
N VAL A 256 1.59 12.22 -4.76
CA VAL A 256 1.64 11.75 -6.15
C VAL A 256 3.10 11.61 -6.62
N GLN A 257 3.94 12.64 -6.40
CA GLN A 257 5.35 12.59 -6.79
C GLN A 257 6.11 11.46 -6.08
N TRP A 258 5.90 11.33 -4.77
CA TRP A 258 6.52 10.26 -3.97
C TRP A 258 6.11 8.89 -4.47
N ALA A 259 4.83 8.68 -4.76
CA ALA A 259 4.28 7.41 -5.22
C ALA A 259 4.81 7.04 -6.62
N LEU A 260 4.84 7.99 -7.55
CA LEU A 260 5.36 7.79 -8.91
C LEU A 260 6.88 7.62 -8.97
N ALA A 261 7.61 8.16 -7.98
CA ALA A 261 9.06 8.02 -7.89
C ALA A 261 9.50 6.67 -7.30
N GLN A 262 8.59 5.92 -6.68
CA GLN A 262 8.92 4.57 -6.22
C GLN A 262 9.16 3.65 -7.41
N PRO A 263 10.13 2.72 -7.31
CA PRO A 263 10.29 1.72 -8.35
C PRO A 263 8.98 0.95 -8.47
N VAL A 264 8.37 0.97 -9.66
CA VAL A 264 7.30 0.03 -9.98
C VAL A 264 7.92 -1.36 -9.87
N ARG A 265 7.67 -2.04 -8.76
CA ARG A 265 7.98 -3.45 -8.66
C ARG A 265 7.05 -4.11 -9.63
N LYS A 266 7.59 -4.55 -10.78
CA LYS A 266 6.89 -5.53 -11.60
C LYS A 266 6.60 -6.68 -10.64
N THR A 267 5.32 -6.93 -10.37
CA THR A 267 4.91 -8.31 -10.13
C THR A 267 5.36 -9.04 -11.37
N GLU A 268 6.49 -9.75 -11.29
CA GLU A 268 6.83 -10.73 -12.31
C GLU A 268 5.57 -11.56 -12.52
N ALA A 269 5.14 -11.70 -13.77
CA ALA A 269 3.99 -12.51 -14.10
C ALA A 269 4.18 -13.87 -13.46
N ALA A 270 3.41 -14.15 -12.40
CA ALA A 270 3.28 -15.44 -11.71
C ALA A 270 4.49 -16.39 -11.88
N GLY A 271 5.65 -15.96 -11.38
CA GLY A 271 6.83 -16.80 -11.19
C GLY A 271 6.91 -17.17 -9.71
N ALA A 272 6.75 -18.46 -9.42
CA ALA A 272 6.71 -19.04 -8.08
C ALA A 272 7.76 -18.49 -7.08
N ALA A 273 7.32 -17.59 -6.20
CA ALA A 273 7.86 -17.38 -4.86
C ALA A 273 6.75 -16.80 -3.96
N GLU A 274 6.33 -17.57 -2.95
CA GLU A 274 5.15 -17.35 -2.10
C GLU A 274 5.21 -16.03 -1.28
N PRO A 275 4.11 -15.25 -1.23
CA PRO A 275 3.98 -14.20 -0.23
C PRO A 275 3.82 -14.83 1.16
N VAL A 276 4.37 -14.19 2.19
CA VAL A 276 4.01 -14.49 3.58
C VAL A 276 2.61 -13.93 3.83
N GLY A 277 1.63 -14.65 3.32
CA GLY A 277 0.19 -14.43 3.44
C GLY A 277 -0.51 -15.71 3.04
N PHE A 278 -1.51 -16.15 3.79
CA PHE A 278 -2.31 -17.32 3.43
C PHE A 278 -3.35 -16.91 2.37
N ARG A 279 -3.73 -17.85 1.50
CA ARG A 279 -4.66 -17.56 0.41
C ARG A 279 -6.09 -17.55 0.94
N ARG A 280 -6.79 -16.41 0.92
CA ARG A 280 -8.22 -16.34 1.23
C ARG A 280 -9.04 -16.54 -0.04
N VAL A 281 -10.03 -17.42 0.00
CA VAL A 281 -10.85 -17.77 -1.17
C VAL A 281 -12.34 -17.77 -0.87
N GLY A 282 -13.15 -17.56 -1.91
CA GLY A 282 -14.60 -17.72 -1.85
C GLY A 282 -15.02 -19.20 -1.90
N VAL A 283 -16.33 -19.45 -1.77
CA VAL A 283 -16.88 -20.81 -1.73
C VAL A 283 -16.59 -21.62 -3.00
N ALA A 284 -16.66 -20.98 -4.18
CA ALA A 284 -16.43 -21.67 -5.46
C ALA A 284 -15.00 -22.24 -5.58
N ASP A 285 -14.00 -21.42 -5.26
CA ASP A 285 -12.60 -21.84 -5.29
C ASP A 285 -12.28 -22.85 -4.19
N PHE A 286 -12.88 -22.68 -3.00
CA PHE A 286 -12.71 -23.64 -1.91
C PHE A 286 -13.31 -25.01 -2.25
N ASP A 287 -14.51 -25.05 -2.86
CA ASP A 287 -15.17 -26.29 -3.31
C ASP A 287 -14.32 -27.02 -4.36
N LYS A 288 -13.73 -26.28 -5.31
CA LYS A 288 -12.82 -26.85 -6.31
C LYS A 288 -11.65 -27.58 -5.63
N LEU A 289 -11.00 -26.93 -4.66
CA LEU A 289 -9.86 -27.50 -3.93
C LEU A 289 -10.29 -28.69 -3.07
N TRP A 290 -11.41 -28.56 -2.35
CA TRP A 290 -11.95 -29.62 -1.50
C TRP A 290 -12.28 -30.90 -2.31
N ARG A 291 -12.78 -30.75 -3.54
CA ARG A 291 -13.06 -31.88 -4.45
C ARG A 291 -11.82 -32.61 -4.94
N GLU A 292 -10.63 -32.01 -4.88
CA GLU A 292 -9.38 -32.69 -5.23
C GLU A 292 -9.00 -33.78 -4.19
N LYS A 293 -9.64 -33.79 -3.00
CA LYS A 293 -9.49 -34.80 -1.93
C LYS A 293 -8.05 -35.07 -1.46
N ARG A 294 -7.09 -34.23 -1.85
CA ARG A 294 -5.67 -34.32 -1.50
C ARG A 294 -5.22 -33.36 -0.40
N TYR A 295 -6.11 -32.48 0.05
CA TYR A 295 -5.83 -31.48 1.07
C TYR A 295 -6.53 -31.81 2.38
N THR A 296 -5.89 -31.47 3.49
CA THR A 296 -6.50 -31.59 4.81
C THR A 296 -7.38 -30.38 5.07
N VAL A 297 -8.65 -30.61 5.39
CA VAL A 297 -9.59 -29.57 5.79
C VAL A 297 -9.54 -29.42 7.31
N LEU A 298 -9.31 -28.22 7.80
CA LEU A 298 -9.30 -27.87 9.22
C LEU A 298 -10.53 -27.03 9.55
N ASP A 299 -11.36 -27.55 10.44
CA ASP A 299 -12.46 -26.81 11.04
C ASP A 299 -12.01 -26.24 12.38
N VAL A 300 -11.83 -24.93 12.45
CA VAL A 300 -11.32 -24.26 13.65
C VAL A 300 -12.40 -23.71 14.58
N ARG A 301 -13.62 -24.25 14.46
CA ARG A 301 -14.75 -23.98 15.36
C ARG A 301 -14.70 -24.86 16.60
N THR A 302 -15.62 -24.61 17.55
CA THR A 302 -15.75 -25.46 18.73
C THR A 302 -16.21 -26.87 18.37
N ALA A 303 -15.95 -27.83 19.25
CA ALA A 303 -16.36 -29.22 19.04
C ALA A 303 -17.89 -29.37 18.88
N ASP A 304 -18.69 -28.54 19.56
CA ASP A 304 -20.14 -28.55 19.42
C ASP A 304 -20.58 -27.99 18.07
N GLU A 305 -19.98 -26.88 17.61
CA GLU A 305 -20.20 -26.36 16.25
C GLU A 305 -19.84 -27.37 15.16
N PHE A 306 -18.85 -28.24 15.40
CA PHE A 306 -18.42 -29.28 14.48
C PHE A 306 -19.42 -30.46 14.44
N LYS A 307 -19.89 -30.93 15.60
CA LYS A 307 -20.91 -32.00 15.71
C LYS A 307 -22.25 -31.60 15.09
N ASP A 308 -22.62 -30.32 15.20
CA ASP A 308 -23.86 -29.80 14.61
C ASP A 308 -23.83 -29.77 13.06
N GLY A 309 -22.63 -29.88 12.49
CA GLY A 309 -22.39 -30.11 11.09
C GLY A 309 -21.10 -29.43 10.62
N HIS A 310 -20.36 -30.11 9.74
CA HIS A 310 -19.05 -29.69 9.23
C HIS A 310 -18.85 -30.04 7.75
N ILE A 311 -17.78 -29.51 7.15
CA ILE A 311 -17.42 -29.86 5.77
C ILE A 311 -16.93 -31.33 5.76
N PRO A 312 -17.38 -32.18 4.83
CA PRO A 312 -17.02 -33.59 4.84
C PRO A 312 -15.52 -33.85 4.83
N GLY A 313 -15.07 -34.74 5.71
CA GLY A 313 -13.66 -35.08 5.91
C GLY A 313 -12.83 -33.99 6.61
N ALA A 314 -13.46 -33.00 7.24
CA ALA A 314 -12.76 -32.01 8.05
C ALA A 314 -12.27 -32.59 9.38
N VAL A 315 -11.11 -32.10 9.83
CA VAL A 315 -10.55 -32.36 11.15
C VAL A 315 -10.81 -31.16 12.04
N ASN A 316 -11.41 -31.38 13.21
CA ASN A 316 -11.67 -30.30 14.14
C ASN A 316 -10.41 -29.92 14.93
N LEU A 317 -10.06 -28.63 14.90
CA LEU A 317 -8.99 -28.02 15.68
C LEU A 317 -9.47 -26.66 16.20
N ASP A 318 -10.22 -26.67 17.30
CA ASP A 318 -10.79 -25.47 17.89
C ASP A 318 -9.71 -24.41 18.20
N VAL A 319 -9.83 -23.23 17.58
CA VAL A 319 -8.91 -22.10 17.81
C VAL A 319 -9.06 -21.46 19.18
N LEU A 320 -10.16 -21.73 19.89
CA LEU A 320 -10.43 -21.21 21.23
C LEU A 320 -9.90 -22.12 22.34
N ASP A 321 -9.40 -23.31 21.99
CA ASP A 321 -8.78 -24.24 22.92
C ASP A 321 -7.32 -23.81 23.20
N ASP A 322 -6.92 -23.72 24.47
CA ASP A 322 -5.55 -23.36 24.89
C ASP A 322 -4.46 -24.28 24.29
N SER A 323 -4.84 -25.49 23.84
CA SER A 323 -3.95 -26.44 23.18
C SER A 323 -3.83 -26.24 21.67
N PHE A 324 -4.55 -25.29 21.07
CA PHE A 324 -4.58 -25.06 19.63
C PHE A 324 -3.18 -24.88 19.03
N GLU A 325 -2.36 -24.00 19.60
CA GLU A 325 -1.00 -23.73 19.10
C GLU A 325 -0.14 -25.00 19.09
N LYS A 326 -0.23 -25.82 20.15
CA LYS A 326 0.51 -27.09 20.24
C LYS A 326 0.05 -28.09 19.19
N LYS A 327 -1.28 -28.21 19.00
CA LYS A 327 -1.88 -29.12 18.01
C LYS A 327 -1.50 -28.71 16.58
N VAL A 328 -1.56 -27.41 16.29
CA VAL A 328 -1.16 -26.86 14.99
C VAL A 328 0.33 -27.03 14.75
N ALA A 329 1.19 -26.76 15.73
CA ALA A 329 2.63 -26.91 15.59
C ALA A 329 3.09 -28.35 15.27
N ALA A 330 2.29 -29.35 15.64
CA ALA A 330 2.54 -30.76 15.37
C ALA A 330 2.15 -31.21 13.95
N LEU A 331 1.46 -30.37 13.17
CA LEU A 331 1.07 -30.70 11.81
C LEU A 331 2.25 -30.60 10.82
N ASP A 332 2.13 -31.30 9.70
CA ASP A 332 3.12 -31.29 8.63
C ASP A 332 3.10 -29.97 7.84
N LYS A 333 4.05 -29.10 8.15
CA LYS A 333 4.22 -27.75 7.55
C LYS A 333 4.41 -27.76 6.03
N SER A 334 4.74 -28.92 5.42
CA SER A 334 4.91 -29.06 3.98
C SER A 334 3.58 -29.27 3.23
N LYS A 335 2.51 -29.67 3.92
CA LYS A 335 1.20 -29.93 3.34
C LYS A 335 0.39 -28.65 3.14
N THR A 336 -0.60 -28.72 2.25
CA THR A 336 -1.60 -27.68 2.05
C THR A 336 -2.82 -27.95 2.94
N TYR A 337 -3.22 -26.94 3.69
CA TYR A 337 -4.39 -26.98 4.57
C TYR A 337 -5.49 -26.04 4.08
N LEU A 338 -6.72 -26.55 4.06
CA LEU A 338 -7.93 -25.77 3.80
C LEU A 338 -8.59 -25.44 5.15
N VAL A 339 -8.59 -24.19 5.57
CA VAL A 339 -9.02 -23.77 6.91
C VAL A 339 -10.33 -23.01 6.83
N HIS A 340 -11.27 -23.30 7.72
CA HIS A 340 -12.51 -22.54 7.84
C HIS A 340 -12.99 -22.44 9.29
N CYS A 341 -13.78 -21.41 9.58
CA CYS A 341 -14.53 -21.28 10.82
C CYS A 341 -16.01 -21.03 10.50
N ALA A 342 -16.79 -20.44 11.41
CA ALA A 342 -18.18 -20.09 11.12
C ALA A 342 -18.32 -19.03 10.01
N ALA A 343 -17.55 -17.93 10.09
CA ALA A 343 -17.74 -16.73 9.25
C ALA A 343 -16.41 -16.09 8.80
N GLY A 344 -15.33 -16.87 8.68
CA GLY A 344 -14.03 -16.43 8.15
C GLY A 344 -13.11 -15.64 9.10
N ARG A 345 -13.58 -15.15 10.25
CA ARG A 345 -12.74 -14.36 11.18
C ARG A 345 -11.72 -15.23 11.93
N ARG A 346 -12.22 -16.25 12.65
CA ARG A 346 -11.40 -17.20 13.41
C ARG A 346 -10.40 -17.98 12.52
N SER A 347 -10.82 -18.36 11.31
CA SER A 347 -9.98 -19.09 10.37
C SER A 347 -8.91 -18.23 9.72
N ALA A 348 -9.15 -16.93 9.53
CA ALA A 348 -8.09 -16.00 9.16
C ALA A 348 -7.02 -15.87 10.25
N THR A 349 -7.41 -15.80 11.54
CA THR A 349 -6.46 -15.80 12.66
C THR A 349 -5.66 -17.10 12.72
N ALA A 350 -6.35 -18.25 12.63
CA ALA A 350 -5.71 -19.56 12.60
C ALA A 350 -4.73 -19.70 11.42
N ALA A 351 -5.13 -19.27 10.22
CA ALA A 351 -4.28 -19.33 9.05
C ALA A 351 -3.06 -18.40 9.14
N ALA A 352 -3.21 -17.22 9.74
CA ALA A 352 -2.10 -16.33 10.05
C ALA A 352 -1.09 -17.02 10.98
N GLU A 353 -1.59 -17.68 12.03
CA GLU A 353 -0.75 -18.38 13.00
C GLU A 353 -0.03 -19.57 12.37
N MET A 354 -0.72 -20.37 11.54
CA MET A 354 -0.09 -21.42 10.75
C MET A 354 1.02 -20.87 9.84
N LYS A 355 0.83 -19.72 9.19
CA LYS A 355 1.90 -19.11 8.39
C LYS A 355 3.09 -18.68 9.25
N LYS A 356 2.87 -18.11 10.44
CA LYS A 356 3.97 -17.78 11.39
C LYS A 356 4.74 -19.02 11.83
N LEU A 357 4.06 -20.14 12.02
CA LEU A 357 4.67 -21.43 12.39
C LEU A 357 5.44 -22.10 11.25
N GLY A 358 5.44 -21.50 10.04
CA GLY A 358 6.24 -21.92 8.89
C GLY A 358 5.51 -22.82 7.90
N PHE A 359 4.17 -22.84 7.90
CA PHE A 359 3.41 -23.61 6.93
C PHE A 359 3.55 -23.03 5.52
N LYS A 360 3.84 -23.90 4.55
CA LYS A 360 4.06 -23.49 3.16
C LYS A 360 2.78 -23.00 2.52
N SER A 361 1.67 -23.74 2.67
CA SER A 361 0.42 -23.45 1.97
C SER A 361 -0.80 -23.57 2.90
N VAL A 362 -1.51 -22.46 3.08
CA VAL A 362 -2.74 -22.40 3.88
C VAL A 362 -3.78 -21.63 3.07
N VAL A 363 -4.98 -22.19 2.95
CA VAL A 363 -6.09 -21.61 2.21
C VAL A 363 -7.28 -21.40 3.14
N ASP A 364 -7.69 -20.16 3.38
CA ASP A 364 -8.82 -19.81 4.24
C ASP A 364 -10.11 -19.64 3.43
N LEU A 365 -11.20 -20.26 3.89
CA LEU A 365 -12.55 -20.00 3.38
C LEU A 365 -13.08 -18.69 3.96
N ALA A 366 -12.99 -17.61 3.18
CA ALA A 366 -13.33 -16.26 3.65
C ALA A 366 -14.80 -16.13 4.12
N PRO A 367 -15.80 -16.74 3.48
CA PRO A 367 -17.18 -16.72 3.96
C PRO A 367 -17.47 -17.65 5.15
N GLY A 368 -16.49 -18.50 5.52
CA GLY A 368 -16.66 -19.57 6.52
C GLY A 368 -17.70 -20.63 6.15
N PHE A 369 -17.98 -21.49 7.13
CA PHE A 369 -18.97 -22.56 7.04
C PHE A 369 -20.39 -22.04 6.79
N ASN A 370 -20.72 -20.83 7.25
CA ASN A 370 -22.00 -20.20 6.95
C ASN A 370 -22.16 -19.94 5.45
N GLY A 371 -21.11 -19.43 4.79
CA GLY A 371 -21.13 -19.28 3.34
C GLY A 371 -21.15 -20.61 2.58
N TRP A 372 -20.45 -21.63 3.10
CA TRP A 372 -20.51 -22.99 2.55
C TRP A 372 -21.94 -23.56 2.55
N LYS A 373 -22.64 -23.43 3.68
CA LYS A 373 -24.05 -23.84 3.81
C LYS A 373 -24.98 -23.01 2.92
N ALA A 374 -24.81 -21.69 2.90
CA ALA A 374 -25.63 -20.79 2.09
C ALA A 374 -25.52 -21.10 0.59
N ALA A 375 -24.36 -21.59 0.15
CA ALA A 375 -24.12 -22.03 -1.22
C ALA A 375 -24.59 -23.47 -1.52
N GLY A 376 -25.32 -24.12 -0.61
CA GLY A 376 -25.88 -25.46 -0.79
C GLY A 376 -24.84 -26.57 -0.92
N LYS A 377 -23.64 -26.39 -0.34
CA LYS A 377 -22.55 -27.37 -0.44
C LYS A 377 -22.72 -28.52 0.57
N PRO A 378 -22.07 -29.69 0.34
CA PRO A 378 -22.22 -30.88 1.19
C PRO A 378 -21.81 -30.65 2.65
N VAL A 379 -22.54 -31.24 3.59
CA VAL A 379 -22.30 -31.17 5.04
C VAL A 379 -22.41 -32.58 5.64
N GLU A 380 -21.47 -32.93 6.53
CA GLU A 380 -21.49 -34.13 7.38
C GLU A 380 -21.83 -33.73 8.82
N LYS A 381 -22.33 -34.69 9.61
CA LYS A 381 -22.63 -34.53 11.04
C LYS A 381 -21.88 -35.58 11.83
#